data_AF-A0A9E5NC08-F1
#
_entry.id   AF-A0A9E5NC08-F1
#
_cell.length_a   1.000
_cell.length_b   1.000
_cell.length_c   1.000
_cell.angle_alpha   90.00
_cell.angle_beta   90.00
_cell.angle_gamma   90.00
#
_symmetry.space_group_name_H-M   'P 1'
#
loop_
_entity.id
_entity.type
_entity.pdbx_description
1 polymer ?
#
loop_
_entity_poly.entity_id
_entity_poly.type
_entity_poly.pdbx_seq_one_letter_code
_entity_poly.pdbx_strand_id
1 'polypeptide(L)'
;MIVSDSLVMLIDSPLRIEDGREWLGRLAQLGEPRYLVLLDQHPDRALGARGLDLSRVAHDFTRQALSAWSDTFKGSAHPIGAEADRLKRITGVSKAIPDISFAEEMQIHLGQRVVHLWHR
;
A
#
# COMPACT_ATOMS: atom_id res chain seq x y z
N MET A 1 -0.34 -5.19 9.92
CA MET A 1 1.14 -5.21 10.00
C MET A 1 1.61 -6.54 10.56
N ILE A 2 2.81 -6.97 10.20
CA ILE A 2 3.50 -8.14 10.75
C ILE A 2 4.85 -7.65 11.28
N VAL A 3 5.20 -8.02 12.51
CA VAL A 3 6.49 -7.68 13.14
C VAL A 3 7.30 -8.97 13.32
N SER A 4 8.58 -8.91 12.98
CA SER A 4 9.56 -9.96 13.27
C SER A 4 10.91 -9.32 13.62
N ASP A 5 11.44 -9.67 14.79
CA ASP A 5 12.64 -9.05 15.35
C ASP A 5 12.50 -7.52 15.37
N SER A 6 13.42 -6.80 14.71
CA SER A 6 13.40 -5.35 14.53
C SER A 6 12.83 -4.93 13.17
N LEU A 7 12.10 -5.78 12.45
CA LEU A 7 11.55 -5.50 11.13
C LEU A 7 10.02 -5.53 11.13
N VAL A 8 9.43 -4.65 10.31
CA VAL A 8 7.97 -4.53 10.17
C VAL A 8 7.58 -4.61 8.69
N MET A 9 6.59 -5.45 8.40
CA MET A 9 5.86 -5.47 7.14
C MET A 9 4.49 -4.84 7.33
N LEU A 10 4.18 -3.86 6.49
CA LEU A 10 2.90 -3.17 6.47
C LEU A 10 1.94 -3.88 5.51
N ILE A 11 0.65 -3.78 5.83
CA ILE A 11 -0.43 -4.37 5.03
C ILE A 11 -1.45 -3.25 4.85
N ASP A 12 -1.70 -2.91 3.59
CA ASP A 12 -2.49 -1.76 3.14
C ASP A 12 -2.02 -0.43 3.75
N SER A 13 -2.63 0.67 3.31
CA SER A 13 -2.31 2.01 3.80
C SER A 13 -3.55 2.73 4.33
N PRO A 14 -3.40 3.56 5.38
CA PRO A 14 -4.43 4.54 5.74
C PRO A 14 -4.70 5.45 4.54
N LEU A 15 -5.97 5.75 4.25
CA LEU A 15 -6.36 6.57 3.10
C LEU A 15 -5.69 7.96 3.09
N ARG A 16 -5.51 8.57 4.27
CA ARG A 16 -4.94 9.92 4.41
C ARG A 16 -3.42 9.83 4.60
N ILE A 17 -2.69 10.70 3.90
CA ILE A 17 -1.21 10.68 3.93
C ILE A 17 -0.69 11.07 5.31
N GLU A 18 -1.35 12.01 5.99
CA GLU A 18 -1.03 12.42 7.36
C GLU A 18 -1.16 11.25 8.34
N ASP A 19 -2.23 10.46 8.24
CA ASP A 19 -2.44 9.26 9.06
C ASP A 19 -1.36 8.22 8.76
N GLY A 20 -0.97 8.09 7.48
CA GLY A 20 0.13 7.23 7.05
C GLY A 20 1.47 7.61 7.69
N ARG A 21 1.80 8.91 7.77
CA ARG A 21 3.04 9.40 8.40
C ARG A 21 3.03 9.19 9.91
N GLU A 22 1.91 9.50 10.57
CA GLU A 22 1.74 9.25 12.01
C GLU A 22 1.85 7.76 12.33
N TRP A 23 1.25 6.92 11.48
CA TRP A 23 1.34 5.48 11.59
C TRP A 23 2.78 5.00 11.46
N LEU A 24 3.55 5.43 10.44
CA LEU A 24 4.96 5.08 10.30
C LEU A 24 5.79 5.48 11.52
N GLY A 25 5.54 6.66 12.10
CA GLY A 25 6.24 7.12 13.30
C GLY A 25 6.00 6.22 14.52
N ARG A 26 4.77 5.71 14.69
CA ARG A 26 4.45 4.73 15.74
C ARG A 26 5.08 3.37 15.47
N LEU A 27 5.08 2.93 14.22
CA LEU A 27 5.62 1.64 13.81
C LEU A 27 7.13 1.55 13.94
N ALA A 28 7.85 2.66 13.72
CA ALA A 28 9.29 2.74 13.89
C ALA A 28 9.74 2.38 15.32
N GLN A 29 8.85 2.50 16.32
CA GLN A 29 9.13 2.08 17.70
C GLN A 29 9.08 0.56 17.88
N LEU A 30 8.39 -0.16 16.98
CA LEU A 30 8.28 -1.62 16.97
C LEU A 30 9.34 -2.28 16.08
N GLY A 31 9.89 -1.55 15.11
CA GLY A 31 10.94 -1.99 14.20
C GLY A 31 10.99 -1.15 12.93
N GLU A 32 11.99 -1.40 12.09
CA GLU A 32 12.19 -0.77 10.78
C GLU A 32 11.12 -1.27 9.79
N PRO A 33 10.25 -0.38 9.24
CA PRO A 33 9.35 -0.76 8.16
C PRO A 33 10.11 -1.07 6.88
N ARG A 34 9.91 -2.27 6.31
CA ARG A 34 10.64 -2.76 5.13
C ARG A 34 9.79 -2.82 3.87
N TYR A 35 8.57 -3.33 4.01
CA TYR A 35 7.67 -3.58 2.89
C TYR A 35 6.28 -3.05 3.19
N LEU A 36 5.59 -2.61 2.15
CA LEU A 36 4.16 -2.34 2.17
C LEU A 36 3.45 -3.29 1.21
N VAL A 37 2.73 -4.26 1.76
CA VAL A 37 1.91 -5.19 0.96
C VAL A 37 0.57 -4.54 0.68
N LEU A 38 0.19 -4.40 -0.59
CA LEU A 38 -1.15 -4.01 -1.01
C LEU A 38 -1.92 -5.29 -1.38
N LEU A 39 -3.02 -5.55 -0.67
CA LEU A 39 -3.78 -6.79 -0.86
C LEU A 39 -4.61 -6.78 -2.15
N ASP A 40 -5.09 -5.60 -2.54
CA ASP A 40 -5.86 -5.41 -3.76
C ASP A 40 -5.73 -3.97 -4.29
N GLN A 41 -6.42 -3.70 -5.39
CA GLN A 41 -6.49 -2.38 -6.02
C GLN A 41 -7.59 -1.49 -5.42
N HIS A 42 -8.17 -1.80 -4.26
CA HIS A 42 -9.25 -0.96 -3.73
C HIS A 42 -8.69 0.41 -3.30
N PRO A 43 -9.29 1.55 -3.73
CA PRO A 43 -8.59 2.82 -3.55
C PRO A 43 -8.53 3.34 -2.11
N ASP A 44 -9.41 2.90 -1.22
CA ASP A 44 -9.28 3.18 0.23
C ASP A 44 -7.98 2.63 0.84
N ARG A 45 -7.46 1.51 0.31
CA ARG A 45 -6.25 0.81 0.75
C ARG A 45 -4.99 1.24 0.02
N ALA A 46 -5.12 1.66 -1.24
CA ALA A 46 -3.98 1.96 -2.11
C ALA A 46 -3.67 3.46 -2.27
N LEU A 47 -4.64 4.37 -2.06
CA LEU A 47 -4.40 5.80 -2.27
C LEU A 47 -3.40 6.40 -1.28
N GLY A 48 -3.44 5.97 -0.02
CA GLY A 48 -2.51 6.44 1.02
C GLY A 48 -1.06 6.01 0.79
N ALA A 49 -0.87 4.85 0.15
CA ALA A 49 0.43 4.25 -0.12
C ALA A 49 1.32 5.12 -1.01
N ARG A 50 0.72 6.06 -1.75
CA ARG A 50 1.43 7.05 -2.57
C ARG A 50 2.30 7.99 -1.73
N GLY A 51 1.94 8.19 -0.47
CA GLY A 51 2.67 9.04 0.48
C GLY A 51 3.70 8.30 1.33
N LEU A 52 3.85 6.98 1.14
CA LEU A 52 4.75 6.12 1.94
C LEU A 52 5.94 5.68 1.08
N ASP A 53 7.15 6.04 1.52
CA ASP A 53 8.40 5.69 0.86
C ASP A 53 8.88 4.30 1.31
N LEU A 54 8.16 3.27 0.87
CA LEU A 54 8.46 1.86 1.14
C LEU A 54 8.37 1.04 -0.15
N SER A 55 9.13 -0.06 -0.20
CA SER A 55 8.99 -1.05 -1.27
C SER A 55 7.62 -1.69 -1.22
N ARG A 56 6.80 -1.44 -2.24
CA ARG A 56 5.44 -1.94 -2.35
C ARG A 56 5.43 -3.31 -3.02
N VAL A 57 4.70 -4.24 -2.41
CA VAL A 57 4.52 -5.60 -2.93
C VAL A 57 3.03 -5.84 -3.18
N ALA A 58 2.66 -6.38 -4.33
CA ALA A 58 1.29 -6.80 -4.60
C ALA A 58 1.23 -7.90 -5.64
N HIS A 59 0.05 -8.49 -5.84
CA HIS A 59 -0.17 -9.41 -6.96
C HIS A 59 -0.08 -8.67 -8.32
N ASP A 60 0.28 -9.38 -9.39
CA ASP A 60 0.41 -8.83 -10.76
C ASP A 60 -0.87 -8.14 -11.24
N PHE A 61 -2.03 -8.73 -10.95
CA PHE A 61 -3.33 -8.11 -11.27
C PHE A 61 -3.49 -6.75 -10.59
N THR A 62 -3.15 -6.66 -9.30
CA THR A 62 -3.22 -5.41 -8.53
C THR A 62 -2.26 -4.38 -9.10
N ARG A 63 -1.02 -4.77 -9.41
CA ARG A 63 -0.04 -3.89 -10.07
C ARG A 63 -0.56 -3.37 -11.40
N GLN A 64 -1.14 -4.22 -12.23
CA GLN A 64 -1.70 -3.84 -13.52
C GLN A 64 -2.86 -2.86 -13.36
N ALA A 65 -3.80 -3.15 -12.45
CA ALA A 65 -4.95 -2.31 -12.18
C ALA A 65 -4.55 -0.91 -11.68
N LEU A 66 -3.62 -0.83 -10.72
CA LEU A 66 -3.10 0.44 -10.19
C LEU A 66 -2.31 1.21 -11.25
N SER A 67 -1.59 0.53 -12.13
CA SER A 67 -0.87 1.16 -13.25
C SER A 67 -1.83 1.78 -14.27
N ALA A 68 -3.02 1.18 -14.44
CA ALA A 68 -4.07 1.65 -15.35
C ALA A 68 -4.89 2.84 -14.81
N TRP A 69 -4.73 3.20 -13.54
CA TRP A 69 -5.43 4.37 -12.98
C TRP A 69 -5.05 5.66 -13.68
N SER A 70 -5.99 6.60 -13.79
CA SER A 70 -5.67 7.94 -14.22
C SER A 70 -4.83 8.67 -13.16
N ASP A 71 -3.82 9.44 -13.58
CA ASP A 71 -2.98 10.22 -12.65
C ASP A 71 -3.82 11.19 -11.80
N THR A 72 -4.91 11.67 -12.39
CA THR A 72 -5.98 12.37 -11.69
C THR A 72 -7.03 11.34 -11.26
N PHE A 73 -6.95 10.84 -10.03
CA PHE A 73 -8.02 10.00 -9.49
C PHE A 73 -9.29 10.85 -9.35
N LYS A 74 -10.25 10.68 -10.25
CA LYS A 74 -11.57 11.29 -10.15
C LYS A 74 -12.46 10.33 -9.37
N GLY A 75 -12.67 10.60 -8.07
CA GLY A 75 -13.55 9.80 -7.19
C GLY A 75 -15.02 9.67 -7.64
N SER A 76 -15.38 10.16 -8.82
CA SER A 76 -16.68 9.96 -9.46
C SER A 76 -16.84 8.60 -10.15
N ALA A 77 -15.76 7.87 -10.45
CA ALA A 77 -15.85 6.57 -11.14
C ALA A 77 -16.10 5.38 -10.18
N HIS A 78 -15.74 5.52 -8.90
CA HIS A 78 -16.02 4.56 -7.82
C HIS A 78 -16.35 5.38 -6.58
N PRO A 79 -17.58 5.32 -6.03
CA PRO A 79 -17.94 6.09 -4.84
C PRO A 79 -17.28 5.47 -3.60
N ILE A 80 -16.20 6.08 -3.11
CA ILE A 80 -15.44 5.60 -1.94
C ILE A 80 -15.77 6.44 -0.69
N GLY A 81 -16.99 6.98 -0.65
CA GLY A 81 -17.45 7.85 0.43
C GLY A 81 -16.88 9.27 0.40
N ALA A 82 -17.39 10.11 1.29
CA ALA A 82 -17.14 11.57 1.30
C ALA A 82 -15.68 11.97 1.57
N GLU A 83 -14.86 11.10 2.17
CA GLU A 83 -13.46 11.40 2.48
C GLU A 83 -12.52 11.18 1.27
N ALA A 84 -12.77 10.16 0.44
CA ALA A 84 -12.04 10.01 -0.82
C ALA A 84 -12.34 11.15 -1.80
N ASP A 85 -13.57 11.69 -1.71
CA ASP A 85 -14.00 12.87 -2.45
C ASP A 85 -13.23 14.14 -2.07
N ARG A 86 -12.67 14.23 -0.86
CA ARG A 86 -11.80 15.34 -0.45
C ARG A 86 -10.38 15.20 -0.99
N LEU A 87 -9.89 13.97 -1.19
CA LEU A 87 -8.61 13.71 -1.86
C LEU A 87 -8.61 14.09 -3.35
N LYS A 88 -9.78 14.40 -3.95
CA LYS A 88 -9.97 14.83 -5.37
C LYS A 88 -9.11 16.04 -5.78
N ARG A 89 -8.51 16.77 -4.85
CA ARG A 89 -7.71 17.98 -5.12
C ARG A 89 -6.20 17.80 -5.06
N ILE A 90 -5.69 16.58 -4.91
CA ILE A 90 -4.23 16.37 -4.93
C ILE A 90 -3.80 16.05 -6.36
N THR A 91 -3.50 17.10 -7.12
CA THR A 91 -2.84 17.00 -8.42
C THR A 91 -1.37 16.59 -8.22
N GLY A 92 -0.84 15.70 -9.06
CA GLY A 92 0.59 15.39 -9.11
C GLY A 92 1.10 14.29 -8.16
N VAL A 93 0.22 13.53 -7.50
CA VAL A 93 0.68 12.38 -6.71
C VAL A 93 1.07 11.24 -7.67
N SER A 94 2.23 10.61 -7.50
CA SER A 94 2.58 9.41 -8.27
C SER A 94 1.61 8.26 -7.95
N LYS A 95 1.29 7.40 -8.92
CA LYS A 95 0.48 6.19 -8.65
C LYS A 95 1.22 5.31 -7.63
N ALA A 96 0.50 4.64 -6.74
CA ALA A 96 1.09 3.67 -5.79
C ALA A 96 1.40 2.34 -6.49
N ILE A 97 2.19 2.38 -7.56
CA ILE A 97 2.53 1.19 -8.34
C ILE A 97 3.42 0.29 -7.47
N PRO A 98 3.05 -0.98 -7.27
CA PRO A 98 3.89 -1.96 -6.61
C PRO A 98 5.24 -2.09 -7.31
N ASP A 99 6.34 -2.01 -6.55
CA ASP A 99 7.70 -2.15 -7.07
C ASP A 99 7.99 -3.62 -7.39
N ILE A 100 7.50 -4.51 -6.52
CA ILE A 100 7.61 -5.96 -6.60
C ILE A 100 6.22 -6.55 -6.81
N SER A 101 6.11 -7.52 -7.70
CA SER A 101 4.85 -8.27 -7.86
C SER A 101 5.06 -9.77 -8.05
N PHE A 102 3.97 -10.52 -7.89
CA PHE A 102 3.94 -11.97 -8.00
C PHE A 102 2.67 -12.44 -8.72
N ALA A 103 2.74 -13.61 -9.35
CA ALA A 103 1.65 -14.16 -10.17
C ALA A 103 0.77 -15.21 -9.45
N GLU A 104 1.34 -16.02 -8.57
CA GLU A 104 0.59 -17.07 -7.85
C GLU A 104 0.88 -16.98 -6.36
N GLU A 105 2.16 -17.15 -6.01
CA GLU A 105 2.64 -17.03 -4.64
C GLU A 105 3.99 -16.31 -4.56
N MET A 106 4.26 -15.78 -3.38
CA MET A 106 5.55 -15.21 -3.01
C MET A 106 5.85 -15.52 -1.56
N GLN A 107 7.12 -15.79 -1.26
CA GLN A 107 7.62 -15.92 0.11
C GLN A 107 8.54 -14.75 0.41
N ILE A 108 8.26 -14.05 1.51
CA ILE A 108 9.10 -12.97 2.01
C ILE A 108 9.68 -13.37 3.35
N HIS A 109 11.01 -13.44 3.40
CA HIS A 109 11.73 -13.63 4.64
C HIS A 109 11.82 -12.28 5.36
N LEU A 110 11.10 -12.14 6.47
CA LEU A 110 11.05 -10.96 7.32
C LEU A 110 11.66 -11.32 8.67
N GLY A 111 12.95 -11.02 8.85
CA GLY A 111 13.70 -11.43 10.05
C GLY A 111 13.66 -12.96 10.19
N GLN A 112 13.28 -13.46 11.37
CA GLN A 112 13.08 -14.89 11.62
C GLN A 112 11.74 -15.47 11.13
N ARG A 113 10.84 -14.66 10.53
CA ARG A 113 9.55 -15.14 10.00
C ARG A 113 9.58 -15.25 8.48
N VAL A 114 8.87 -16.25 7.95
CA VAL A 114 8.54 -16.33 6.52
C VAL A 114 7.06 -15.97 6.35
N VAL A 115 6.79 -14.96 5.52
CA VAL A 115 5.44 -14.53 5.16
C VAL A 115 5.13 -15.07 3.77
N HIS A 116 4.05 -15.85 3.67
CA HIS A 116 3.56 -16.39 2.40
C HIS A 116 2.41 -15.52 1.89
N LEU A 117 2.57 -14.96 0.70
CA LEU A 117 1.55 -14.22 -0.02
C LEU A 117 0.98 -15.11 -1.11
N TRP A 118 -0.33 -15.30 -1.13
CA TRP A 118 -1.03 -16.14 -2.09
C TRP A 118 -2.15 -15.36 -2.76
N HIS A 119 -2.28 -15.52 -4.08
CA HIS A 119 -3.44 -15.05 -4.84
C HIS A 119 -4.39 -16.23 -5.10
N ARG A 120 -5.70 -16.02 -4.97
CA ARG A 120 -6.73 -17.04 -5.16
C ARG A 120 -7.64 -16.70 -6.33
#